data_AF-A0A6G3WXJ8-F1
#
_entry.id   AF-A0A6G3WXJ8-F1
#
_cell.length_a   1.000
_cell.length_b   1.000
_cell.length_c   1.000
_cell.angle_alpha   90.00
_cell.angle_beta   90.00
_cell.angle_gamma   90.00
#
_symmetry.space_group_name_H-M   'P 1'
#
loop_
_entity.id
_entity.type
_entity.pdbx_description
1 polymer ?
#
loop_
_entity_poly.entity_id
_entity_poly.type
_entity_poly.pdbx_seq_one_letter_code
_entity_poly.pdbx_strand_id
1 'polypeptide(L)'
;KAQELMARHSIDEALLAARTHSRETPGACRIGVEPPYESARAILLDAVASANRCRAVWNDDLGFTTVVGFEPDLEAVELLFTSLLVQGTAAMTRAEAGQRAGGRKRTKTFRQAFWMGYAQRLGRRLADGAERATAA
;
A
#
# COMPACT_ATOMS: atom_id res chain seq x y z
N LYS A 1 -11.09 5.31 6.69
CA LYS A 1 -10.97 6.73 7.07
C LYS A 1 -9.76 7.39 6.42
N ALA A 2 -8.50 7.01 6.70
CA ALA A 2 -7.33 7.59 6.01
C ALA A 2 -7.41 7.45 4.47
N GLN A 3 -7.62 6.23 3.94
CA GLN A 3 -7.81 5.99 2.50
C GLN A 3 -8.89 6.87 1.86
N GLU A 4 -10.02 6.99 2.53
CA GLU A 4 -11.18 7.77 2.07
C GLU A 4 -10.88 9.27 2.05
N LEU A 5 -10.17 9.77 3.07
CA LEU A 5 -9.72 11.16 3.13
C LEU A 5 -8.69 11.47 2.05
N MET A 6 -7.76 10.55 1.79
CA MET A 6 -6.70 10.72 0.79
C MET A 6 -7.26 10.66 -0.63
N ALA A 7 -8.19 9.75 -0.89
CA ALA A 7 -8.92 9.69 -2.15
C ALA A 7 -9.67 11.00 -2.41
N ARG A 8 -10.36 11.56 -1.40
CA ARG A 8 -11.08 12.83 -1.52
C ARG A 8 -10.14 14.01 -1.76
N HIS A 9 -9.07 14.13 -0.98
CA HIS A 9 -8.07 15.19 -1.12
C HIS A 9 -7.45 15.19 -2.52
N SER A 10 -7.09 14.01 -3.04
CA SER A 10 -6.48 13.93 -4.36
C SER A 10 -7.47 14.23 -5.50
N ILE A 11 -8.77 13.92 -5.33
CA ILE A 11 -9.81 14.36 -6.27
C ILE A 11 -9.94 15.89 -6.25
N ASP A 12 -9.92 16.51 -5.06
CA ASP A 12 -9.99 17.95 -4.91
C ASP A 12 -8.79 18.66 -5.59
N GLU A 13 -7.58 18.12 -5.44
CA GLU A 13 -6.37 18.59 -6.14
C GLU A 13 -6.49 18.44 -7.67
N ALA A 14 -6.96 17.29 -8.17
CA ALA A 14 -7.16 17.09 -9.61
C ALA A 14 -8.21 18.06 -10.19
N LEU A 15 -9.28 18.36 -9.45
CA LEU A 15 -10.29 19.35 -9.83
C LEU A 15 -9.72 20.77 -9.82
N LEU A 16 -8.77 21.08 -8.92
CA LEU A 16 -8.08 22.36 -8.86
C LEU A 16 -7.12 22.52 -10.05
N ALA A 17 -6.31 21.50 -10.35
CA ALA A 17 -5.38 21.48 -11.49
C ALA A 17 -6.13 21.65 -12.84
N ALA A 18 -7.31 21.04 -12.98
CA ALA A 18 -8.16 21.19 -14.16
C ALA A 18 -8.66 22.64 -14.35
N ARG A 19 -8.87 23.42 -13.26
CA ARG A 19 -9.28 24.83 -13.35
C ARG A 19 -8.11 25.75 -13.69
N THR A 20 -6.89 25.42 -13.26
CA THR A 20 -5.70 26.27 -13.45
C THR A 20 -4.97 26.03 -14.77
N HIS A 21 -5.38 25.05 -15.58
CA HIS A 21 -4.69 24.64 -16.82
C HIS A 21 -3.21 24.29 -16.59
N SER A 22 -2.84 23.85 -15.37
CA SER A 22 -1.50 23.36 -15.08
C SER A 22 -1.29 22.02 -15.78
N ARG A 23 -0.29 21.93 -16.67
CA ARG A 23 0.17 20.65 -17.25
C ARG A 23 1.09 19.97 -16.25
N GLU A 24 0.51 19.40 -15.20
CA GLU A 24 1.29 18.54 -14.31
C GLU A 24 1.75 17.30 -15.08
N THR A 25 3.03 16.96 -14.94
CA THR A 25 3.60 15.72 -15.47
C THR A 25 3.78 14.72 -14.32
N PRO A 26 3.46 13.43 -14.52
CA PRO A 26 3.63 12.44 -13.47
C PRO A 26 5.12 12.32 -13.07
N GLY A 27 5.34 12.22 -11.76
CA GLY A 27 6.64 11.95 -11.14
C GLY A 27 6.83 10.45 -10.88
N ALA A 28 7.95 10.13 -10.23
CA ALA A 28 8.23 8.78 -9.75
C ALA A 28 9.01 8.81 -8.44
N CYS A 29 8.66 7.92 -7.50
CA CYS A 29 9.42 7.68 -6.28
C CYS A 29 9.84 6.21 -6.18
N ARG A 30 10.94 5.95 -5.47
CA ARG A 30 11.39 4.59 -5.15
C ARG A 30 11.15 4.32 -3.69
N ILE A 31 10.42 3.24 -3.41
CA ILE A 31 10.10 2.81 -2.06
C ILE A 31 10.79 1.48 -1.82
N GLY A 32 11.68 1.45 -0.82
CA GLY A 32 12.36 0.23 -0.42
C GLY A 32 11.37 -0.81 0.12
N VAL A 33 11.55 -2.07 -0.29
CA VAL A 33 10.77 -3.19 0.25
C VAL A 33 11.77 -4.17 0.85
N GLU A 34 12.01 -4.01 2.15
CA GLU A 34 13.08 -4.74 2.82
C GLU A 34 12.73 -6.21 3.08
N PRO A 35 13.75 -7.10 3.07
CA PRO A 35 13.61 -8.45 3.60
C PRO A 35 13.31 -8.45 5.11
N PRO A 36 12.66 -9.49 5.64
CA PRO A 36 12.03 -10.60 4.93
C PRO A 36 10.64 -10.26 4.38
N TYR A 37 10.15 -11.11 3.47
CA TYR A 37 8.81 -11.09 2.87
C TYR A 37 8.60 -9.97 1.85
N GLU A 38 9.65 -9.60 1.11
CA GLU A 38 9.58 -8.53 0.11
C GLU A 38 8.47 -8.74 -0.91
N SER A 39 8.25 -9.96 -1.41
CA SER A 39 7.20 -10.22 -2.41
C SER A 39 5.80 -9.85 -1.90
N ALA A 40 5.48 -10.18 -0.64
CA ALA A 40 4.17 -9.86 -0.07
C ALA A 40 4.01 -8.36 0.20
N ARG A 41 5.09 -7.69 0.61
CA ARG A 41 5.11 -6.24 0.82
C ARG A 41 5.04 -5.48 -0.51
N ALA A 42 5.68 -5.98 -1.57
CA ALA A 42 5.59 -5.44 -2.93
C ALA A 42 4.17 -5.58 -3.50
N ILE A 43 3.50 -6.72 -3.29
CA ILE A 43 2.08 -6.91 -3.64
C ILE A 43 1.18 -5.91 -2.88
N LEU A 44 1.45 -5.69 -1.59
CA LEU A 44 0.71 -4.68 -0.82
C LEU A 44 0.92 -3.28 -1.39
N LEU A 45 2.16 -2.90 -1.74
CA LEU A 45 2.47 -1.60 -2.32
C LEU A 45 1.80 -1.43 -3.70
N ASP A 46 1.80 -2.46 -4.54
CA ASP A 46 1.08 -2.44 -5.83
C ASP A 46 -0.43 -2.20 -5.65
N ALA A 47 -1.03 -2.85 -4.65
CA ALA A 47 -2.44 -2.64 -4.35
C ALA A 47 -2.73 -1.22 -3.82
N VAL A 48 -1.85 -0.66 -3.00
CA VAL A 48 -1.95 0.73 -2.53
C VAL A 48 -1.78 1.71 -3.70
N ALA A 49 -0.79 1.50 -4.56
CA ALA A 49 -0.54 2.31 -5.74
C ALA A 49 -1.76 2.31 -6.67
N SER A 50 -2.26 1.13 -7.02
CA SER A 50 -3.42 0.97 -7.89
C SER A 50 -4.67 1.65 -7.34
N ALA A 51 -4.92 1.56 -6.02
CA ALA A 51 -6.05 2.21 -5.36
C ALA A 51 -5.93 3.75 -5.28
N ASN A 52 -4.74 4.29 -5.51
CA ASN A 52 -4.46 5.72 -5.53
C ASN A 52 -3.99 6.19 -6.92
N ARG A 53 -4.46 5.55 -8.00
CA ARG A 53 -4.18 5.90 -9.42
C ARG A 53 -2.70 5.91 -9.84
N CYS A 54 -1.81 5.35 -9.02
CA CYS A 54 -0.41 5.14 -9.36
C CYS A 54 -0.18 3.79 -10.07
N ARG A 55 1.04 3.58 -10.56
CA ARG A 55 1.54 2.28 -11.03
C ARG A 55 2.82 1.93 -10.27
N ALA A 56 2.90 0.70 -9.78
CA ALA A 56 4.05 0.18 -9.07
C ALA A 56 4.76 -0.89 -9.91
N VAL A 57 6.08 -0.85 -9.94
CA VAL A 57 6.92 -1.86 -10.58
C VAL A 57 7.95 -2.35 -9.57
N TRP A 58 7.86 -3.62 -9.19
CA TRP A 58 8.79 -4.27 -8.28
C TRP A 58 10.11 -4.60 -8.99
N ASN A 59 11.22 -4.15 -8.43
CA ASN A 59 12.56 -4.56 -8.84
C ASN A 59 13.18 -5.39 -7.71
N ASP A 60 13.07 -6.71 -7.85
CA ASP A 60 13.59 -7.73 -6.94
C ASP A 60 15.09 -7.54 -6.68
N ASP A 61 15.89 -7.53 -7.75
CA ASP A 61 17.34 -7.48 -7.69
C ASP A 61 17.87 -6.24 -6.94
N LEU A 62 17.10 -5.15 -6.93
CA LEU A 62 17.46 -3.89 -6.30
C LEU A 62 16.71 -3.62 -4.98
N GLY A 63 15.78 -4.47 -4.58
CA GLY A 63 15.07 -4.36 -3.29
C GLY A 63 14.12 -3.16 -3.17
N PHE A 64 13.63 -2.59 -4.28
CA PHE A 64 12.69 -1.47 -4.25
C PHE A 64 11.58 -1.58 -5.30
N THR A 65 10.44 -0.96 -4.99
CA THR A 65 9.37 -0.70 -5.96
C THR A 65 9.50 0.71 -6.47
N THR A 66 9.45 0.90 -7.78
CA THR A 66 9.25 2.23 -8.38
C THR A 66 7.76 2.50 -8.52
N VAL A 67 7.29 3.61 -7.96
CA VAL A 67 5.90 4.07 -8.05
C VAL A 67 5.87 5.29 -8.95
N VAL A 68 4.97 5.29 -9.93
CA VAL A 68 4.77 6.38 -10.89
C VAL A 68 3.34 6.91 -10.76
N GLY A 69 3.19 8.23 -10.69
CA GLY A 69 1.90 8.89 -10.47
C GLY A 69 2.04 10.41 -10.38
N PHE A 70 0.94 11.11 -10.11
CA PHE A 70 0.97 12.54 -9.80
C PHE A 70 1.37 12.77 -8.35
N GLU A 71 1.97 13.91 -8.03
CA GLU A 71 2.56 14.17 -6.71
C GLU A 71 1.60 13.90 -5.54
N PRO A 72 0.33 14.37 -5.56
CA PRO A 72 -0.61 14.09 -4.47
C PRO A 72 -0.89 12.59 -4.27
N ASP A 73 -0.89 11.83 -5.37
CA ASP A 73 -1.10 10.38 -5.37
C ASP A 73 0.16 9.63 -4.89
N LEU A 74 1.35 10.13 -5.20
CA LEU A 74 2.62 9.56 -4.73
C LEU A 74 2.78 9.73 -3.21
N GLU A 75 2.53 10.93 -2.68
CA GLU A 75 2.52 11.20 -1.24
C GLU A 75 1.49 10.29 -0.53
N ALA A 76 0.33 10.12 -1.17
CA ALA A 76 -0.71 9.27 -0.63
C ALA A 76 -0.27 7.81 -0.52
N VAL A 77 0.38 7.29 -1.57
CA VAL A 77 0.89 5.92 -1.60
C VAL A 77 1.94 5.69 -0.53
N GLU A 78 2.92 6.59 -0.39
CA GLU A 78 4.00 6.46 0.60
C GLU A 78 3.46 6.43 2.03
N LEU A 79 2.58 7.38 2.36
CA LEU A 79 1.98 7.49 3.68
C LEU A 79 1.14 6.25 4.03
N LEU A 80 0.28 5.81 3.11
CA LEU A 80 -0.58 4.64 3.32
C LEU A 80 0.24 3.36 3.44
N PHE A 81 1.20 3.14 2.55
CA PHE A 81 2.02 1.94 2.57
C PHE A 81 2.78 1.83 3.89
N THR A 82 3.43 2.91 4.33
CA THR A 82 4.15 2.96 5.61
C THR A 82 3.22 2.66 6.78
N SER A 83 2.05 3.29 6.82
CA SER A 83 1.04 3.04 7.86
C SER A 83 0.58 1.57 7.89
N LEU A 84 0.33 0.97 6.72
CA LEU A 84 -0.12 -0.40 6.61
C LEU A 84 0.98 -1.41 6.96
N LEU A 85 2.26 -1.10 6.74
CA LEU A 85 3.38 -1.94 7.21
C LEU A 85 3.47 -1.95 8.74
N VAL A 86 3.31 -0.80 9.39
CA VAL A 86 3.29 -0.71 10.86
C VAL A 86 2.13 -1.54 11.43
N GLN A 87 0.93 -1.35 10.88
CA GLN A 87 -0.26 -2.09 11.31
C GLN A 87 -0.14 -3.60 11.05
N GLY A 88 0.37 -3.99 9.88
CA GLY A 88 0.58 -5.38 9.50
C GLY A 88 1.58 -6.07 10.42
N THR A 89 2.69 -5.39 10.76
CA THR A 89 3.69 -5.90 11.71
C THR A 89 3.11 -6.10 13.10
N ALA A 90 2.32 -5.14 13.59
CA ALA A 90 1.65 -5.25 14.89
C ALA A 90 0.62 -6.40 14.92
N ALA A 91 -0.20 -6.52 13.89
CA ALA A 91 -1.20 -7.57 13.75
C ALA A 91 -0.56 -8.97 13.63
N MET A 92 0.51 -9.09 12.85
CA MET A 92 1.30 -10.33 12.72
C MET A 92 1.85 -10.75 14.07
N THR A 93 2.50 -9.82 14.79
CA THR A 93 3.14 -10.10 16.09
C THR A 93 2.11 -10.57 17.12
N ARG A 94 0.94 -9.91 17.16
CA ARG A 94 -0.17 -10.31 18.03
C ARG A 94 -0.68 -11.72 17.69
N ALA A 95 -0.87 -12.02 16.41
CA ALA A 95 -1.34 -13.34 15.98
C ALA A 95 -0.29 -14.44 16.23
N GLU A 96 1.00 -14.12 16.05
CA GLU A 96 2.12 -15.02 16.33
C GLU A 96 2.23 -15.37 17.82
N ALA A 97 1.93 -14.41 18.72
CA ALA A 97 1.89 -14.67 20.16
C ALA A 97 0.87 -15.76 20.52
N GLY A 98 -0.30 -15.76 19.89
CA GLY A 98 -1.30 -16.83 20.05
C GLY A 98 -0.80 -18.21 19.56
N GLN A 99 -0.08 -18.24 18.43
CA GLN A 99 0.53 -19.48 17.92
C GLN A 99 1.59 -20.05 18.88
N ARG A 100 2.39 -19.18 19.50
CA ARG A 100 3.38 -19.58 20.51
C ARG A 100 2.72 -20.12 21.78
N ALA A 101 1.68 -19.46 22.26
CA ALA A 101 0.91 -19.92 23.42
C ALA A 101 0.30 -21.32 23.18
N GLY A 102 -0.10 -21.62 21.94
CA GLY A 102 -0.54 -22.95 21.51
C GLY A 102 0.58 -23.97 21.27
N GLY A 103 1.83 -23.70 21.68
CA GLY A 103 2.95 -24.63 21.62
C GLY A 103 3.72 -24.66 20.29
N ARG A 104 3.41 -23.80 19.31
CA ARG A 104 4.08 -23.81 18.01
C ARG A 104 5.38 -23.01 18.05
N LYS A 105 6.51 -23.70 17.82
CA LYS A 105 7.87 -23.11 17.91
C LYS A 105 8.40 -22.52 16.59
N ARG A 106 7.94 -22.97 15.43
CA ARG A 106 8.36 -22.46 14.09
C ARG A 106 7.32 -21.49 13.53
N THR A 107 7.72 -20.24 13.27
CA THR A 107 6.79 -19.16 12.86
C THR A 107 7.12 -18.51 11.52
N LYS A 108 8.19 -18.91 10.83
CA LYS A 108 8.54 -18.36 9.49
C LYS A 108 7.41 -18.56 8.47
N THR A 109 6.93 -19.79 8.31
CA THR A 109 5.83 -20.11 7.37
C THR A 109 4.54 -19.39 7.76
N PHE A 110 4.27 -19.24 9.06
CA PHE A 110 3.14 -18.46 9.55
C PHE A 110 3.25 -16.98 9.14
N ARG A 111 4.40 -16.34 9.38
CA ARG A 111 4.62 -14.94 9.03
C ARG A 111 4.54 -14.69 7.53
N GLN A 112 5.10 -15.60 6.72
CA GLN A 112 4.97 -15.53 5.26
C GLN A 112 3.52 -15.62 4.79
N ALA A 113 2.76 -16.59 5.31
CA ALA A 113 1.34 -16.73 5.01
C ALA A 113 0.51 -15.53 5.50
N PHE A 114 0.85 -15.00 6.69
CA PHE A 114 0.22 -13.81 7.24
C PHE A 114 0.38 -12.61 6.30
N TRP A 115 1.61 -12.30 5.87
CA TRP A 115 1.86 -11.15 4.99
C TRP A 115 1.16 -11.29 3.64
N MET A 116 1.16 -12.50 3.07
CA MET A 116 0.44 -12.75 1.82
C MET A 116 -1.07 -12.53 1.98
N GLY A 117 -1.68 -13.09 3.04
CA GLY A 117 -3.10 -12.91 3.31
C GLY A 117 -3.48 -11.46 3.68
N TYR A 118 -2.58 -10.76 4.38
CA TYR A 118 -2.74 -9.35 4.72
C TYR A 118 -2.76 -8.47 3.47
N ALA A 119 -1.80 -8.67 2.56
CA ALA A 119 -1.71 -7.97 1.28
C ALA A 119 -2.98 -8.18 0.43
N GLN A 120 -3.41 -9.43 0.24
CA GLN A 120 -4.61 -9.74 -0.54
C GLN A 120 -5.88 -9.12 0.06
N ARG A 121 -6.09 -9.25 1.37
CA ARG A 121 -7.29 -8.74 2.03
C ARG A 121 -7.35 -7.22 2.01
N LEU A 122 -6.22 -6.55 2.26
CA LEU A 122 -6.17 -5.10 2.19
C LEU A 122 -6.28 -4.59 0.77
N GLY A 123 -5.65 -5.25 -0.20
CA GLY A 123 -5.77 -4.87 -1.60
C GLY A 123 -7.22 -4.85 -2.06
N ARG A 124 -8.01 -5.88 -1.72
CA ARG A 124 -9.45 -5.88 -2.01
C ARG A 124 -10.18 -4.71 -1.33
N ARG A 125 -9.94 -4.47 -0.04
CA ARG A 125 -10.60 -3.38 0.70
C ARG A 125 -10.23 -2.00 0.19
N LEU A 126 -9.00 -1.81 -0.27
CA LEU A 126 -8.51 -0.56 -0.86
C LEU A 126 -9.20 -0.31 -2.21
N ALA A 127 -9.28 -1.34 -3.07
CA ALA A 127 -10.01 -1.26 -4.33
C ALA A 127 -11.50 -0.90 -4.11
N ASP A 128 -12.18 -1.62 -3.22
CA ASP A 128 -13.59 -1.33 -2.86
C ASP A 128 -13.76 0.09 -2.27
N GLY A 129 -12.73 0.61 -1.60
CA GLY A 129 -12.72 1.97 -1.06
C GLY A 129 -12.57 3.03 -2.14
N ALA A 130 -11.65 2.81 -3.09
CA ALA A 130 -11.41 3.69 -4.22
C ALA A 130 -12.64 3.76 -5.13
N GLU A 131 -13.24 2.61 -5.47
CA GLU A 131 -14.47 2.53 -6.28
C GLU A 131 -15.61 3.37 -5.66
N ARG A 132 -15.80 3.26 -4.34
CA ARG A 132 -16.81 4.05 -3.61
C ARG A 132 -16.53 5.54 -3.62
N ALA A 133 -15.27 5.94 -3.50
CA ALA A 133 -14.89 7.35 -3.52
C ALA A 133 -15.08 7.98 -4.92
N THR A 134 -14.95 7.20 -5.99
CA THR A 134 -15.19 7.67 -7.36
C THR A 134 -16.65 7.67 -7.77
N ALA A 135 -17.51 6.92 -7.07
CA ALA A 135 -18.94 6.82 -7.36
C ALA A 135 -19.81 7.84 -6.61
N ALA A 136 -19.23 8.57 -5.65
CA ALA A 136 -19.89 9.59 -4.83
C ALA A 136 -19.61 11.00 -5.35
#